data_AF-A0A3D5EK00-F1
#
_entry.id   AF-A0A3D5EK00-F1
#
_cell.length_a   1.000
_cell.length_b   1.000
_cell.length_c   1.000
_cell.angle_alpha   90.00
_cell.angle_beta   90.00
_cell.angle_gamma   90.00
#
_symmetry.space_group_name_H-M   'P 1'
#
loop_
_entity.id
_entity.type
_entity.pdbx_description
1 polymer ?
#
loop_
_entity_poly.entity_id
_entity_poly.type
_entity_poly.pdbx_seq_one_letter_code
_entity_poly.pdbx_strand_id
1 'polypeptide(L)'
;MDNSVNMVEIFQMFQAQYSQVDKLWNYFGVVSLAVAGFTIGNEKATRTIKEPIAIVIGYLAFCVGNYTALIYSHKFLVVLANRYNEKACSYALNHLKVITVERVSVFYILVVITFTLTILVVSYSRLKLKQHDEG
;
A
#
# COMPACT_ATOMS: atom_id res chain seq x y z
N MET A 1 -29.45 6.73 -28.55
CA MET A 1 -28.90 6.52 -27.20
C MET A 1 -27.92 7.64 -26.96
N ASP A 2 -28.24 8.52 -26.01
CA ASP A 2 -27.33 9.57 -25.58
C ASP A 2 -26.15 8.91 -24.87
N ASN A 3 -24.98 8.90 -25.52
CA ASN A 3 -23.75 8.32 -25.00
C ASN A 3 -23.03 9.27 -24.02
N SER A 4 -23.71 10.30 -23.51
CA SER A 4 -23.14 11.20 -22.53
C SER A 4 -23.12 10.53 -21.15
N VAL A 5 -21.93 10.06 -20.74
CA VAL A 5 -21.68 9.68 -19.34
C VAL A 5 -22.08 10.86 -18.46
N ASN A 6 -23.19 10.74 -17.73
CA ASN A 6 -23.72 11.81 -16.90
C ASN A 6 -22.83 11.95 -15.65
N MET A 7 -22.74 13.15 -15.07
CA MET A 7 -21.92 13.43 -13.89
C MET A 7 -22.19 12.46 -12.73
N VAL A 8 -23.46 12.05 -12.54
CA VAL A 8 -23.85 11.08 -11.51
C VAL A 8 -23.14 9.73 -11.73
N GLU A 9 -23.05 9.28 -12.97
CA GLU A 9 -22.36 8.04 -13.33
C GLU A 9 -20.84 8.15 -13.08
N ILE A 10 -20.23 9.29 -13.44
CA ILE A 10 -18.80 9.55 -13.15
C ILE A 10 -18.55 9.53 -11.64
N PHE A 11 -19.44 10.12 -10.85
CA PHE A 11 -19.33 10.14 -9.40
C PHE A 11 -19.49 8.74 -8.80
N GLN A 12 -20.43 7.92 -9.31
CA GLN A 12 -20.58 6.52 -8.90
C GLN A 12 -19.34 5.69 -9.25
N MET A 13 -18.78 5.85 -10.45
CA MET A 13 -17.52 5.23 -10.85
C MET A 13 -16.38 5.67 -9.92
N PHE A 14 -16.31 6.96 -9.57
CA PHE A 14 -15.33 7.48 -8.63
C PHE A 14 -15.45 6.83 -7.25
N GLN A 15 -16.65 6.73 -6.69
CA GLN A 15 -16.88 6.09 -5.39
C GLN A 15 -16.50 4.60 -5.42
N ALA A 16 -16.91 3.88 -6.46
CA ALA A 16 -16.56 2.47 -6.64
C ALA A 16 -15.04 2.30 -6.71
N GLN A 17 -14.35 3.13 -7.49
CA GLN A 17 -12.91 3.10 -7.61
C GLN A 17 -12.19 3.48 -6.31
N TYR A 18 -12.70 4.47 -5.58
CA TYR A 18 -12.19 4.87 -4.27
C TYR A 18 -12.24 3.69 -3.29
N SER A 19 -13.35 2.96 -3.26
CA SER A 19 -13.50 1.75 -2.43
C SER A 19 -12.48 0.66 -2.81
N GLN A 20 -12.15 0.50 -4.10
CA GLN A 20 -11.12 -0.46 -4.51
C GLN A 20 -9.71 -0.03 -4.06
N VAL A 21 -9.38 1.26 -4.17
CA VAL A 21 -8.12 1.81 -3.67
C VAL A 21 -8.00 1.62 -2.16
N ASP A 22 -9.07 1.88 -1.41
CA ASP A 22 -9.11 1.67 0.04
C ASP A 22 -8.87 0.20 0.43
N LYS A 23 -9.48 -0.76 -0.29
CA LYS A 23 -9.23 -2.19 -0.09
C LYS A 23 -7.77 -2.57 -0.30
N LEU A 24 -7.10 -2.01 -1.31
CA LEU A 24 -5.69 -2.27 -1.57
C LEU A 24 -4.78 -1.76 -0.43
N TRP A 25 -5.11 -0.60 0.14
CA TRP A 25 -4.45 -0.08 1.33
C TRP A 25 -4.69 -0.96 2.56
N ASN A 26 -5.92 -1.43 2.76
CA ASN A 26 -6.25 -2.33 3.86
C ASN A 26 -5.49 -3.65 3.75
N TYR A 27 -5.43 -4.27 2.56
CA TYR A 27 -4.61 -5.48 2.34
C TYR A 27 -3.13 -5.23 2.62
N PHE A 28 -2.59 -4.10 2.14
CA PHE A 28 -1.21 -3.73 2.42
C PHE A 28 -0.94 -3.60 3.93
N GLY A 29 -1.81 -2.91 4.65
CA GLY A 29 -1.70 -2.72 6.10
C GLY A 29 -1.76 -4.04 6.88
N VAL A 30 -2.75 -4.88 6.58
CA VAL A 30 -2.92 -6.19 7.24
C VAL A 30 -1.72 -7.09 7.02
N VAL A 31 -1.25 -7.23 5.77
CA VAL A 31 -0.10 -8.08 5.46
C VAL A 31 1.18 -7.53 6.09
N SER A 32 1.43 -6.21 6.01
CA SER A 32 2.61 -5.60 6.60
C SER A 32 2.66 -5.79 8.12
N LEU A 33 1.52 -5.61 8.79
CA LEU A 33 1.42 -5.83 10.23
C LEU A 33 1.58 -7.30 10.59
N ALA A 34 1.00 -8.22 9.81
CA ALA A 34 1.15 -9.66 10.03
C ALA A 34 2.61 -10.11 9.87
N VAL A 35 3.32 -9.63 8.84
CA VAL A 35 4.74 -9.94 8.63
C VAL A 35 5.59 -9.37 9.77
N ALA A 36 5.39 -8.11 10.15
CA ALA A 36 6.11 -7.51 11.27
C ALA A 36 5.84 -8.25 12.59
N GLY A 37 4.57 -8.54 12.87
CA GLY A 37 4.13 -9.28 14.04
C GLY A 37 4.69 -10.70 14.07
N PHE A 38 4.79 -11.37 12.93
CA PHE A 38 5.43 -12.67 12.82
C PHE A 38 6.94 -12.60 13.11
N THR A 39 7.65 -11.64 12.52
CA THR A 39 9.10 -11.45 12.76
C THR A 39 9.39 -11.10 14.22
N ILE A 40 8.56 -10.26 14.85
CA ILE A 40 8.72 -9.87 16.26
C ILE A 40 8.24 -10.99 17.20
N GLY A 41 7.13 -11.66 16.93
CA GLY A 41 6.54 -12.62 17.85
C GLY A 41 7.16 -14.01 17.84
N ASN A 42 7.84 -14.40 16.74
CA ASN A 42 8.31 -15.78 16.56
C ASN A 42 9.84 -15.89 16.61
N GLU A 43 10.39 -16.30 17.76
CA GLU A 43 11.82 -16.54 17.91
C GLU A 43 12.37 -17.61 16.96
N LYS A 44 11.53 -18.58 16.55
CA LYS A 44 11.94 -19.61 15.59
C LYS A 44 12.11 -19.07 14.18
N ALA A 45 11.44 -17.98 13.82
CA ALA A 45 11.53 -17.35 12.49
C ALA A 45 12.79 -16.49 12.31
N THR A 46 13.57 -16.30 13.38
CA THR A 46 14.82 -15.54 13.39
C THR A 46 15.99 -16.41 13.84
N ARG A 47 15.89 -17.74 13.75
CA ARG A 47 16.92 -18.66 14.23
C ARG A 47 18.16 -18.67 13.35
N THR A 48 17.97 -18.43 12.06
CA THR A 48 19.06 -18.28 11.10
C THR A 48 18.82 -17.07 10.21
N ILE A 49 19.88 -16.45 9.67
CA ILE A 49 19.74 -15.28 8.77
C ILE A 49 18.96 -15.59 7.48
N LYS A 50 18.87 -16.87 7.09
CA LYS A 50 18.16 -17.32 5.90
C LYS A 50 16.65 -17.10 6.00
N GLU A 51 16.07 -17.27 7.19
CA GLU A 51 14.62 -17.12 7.42
C GLU A 51 14.17 -15.66 7.28
N PRO A 52 14.81 -14.66 7.93
CA PRO A 52 14.54 -13.23 7.70
C PRO A 52 14.68 -12.81 6.24
N ILE A 53 15.70 -13.30 5.53
CA ILE A 53 15.89 -12.99 4.11
C ILE A 53 14.71 -13.51 3.28
N ALA A 54 14.27 -14.75 3.52
CA ALA A 54 13.11 -15.32 2.83
C ALA A 54 11.83 -14.53 3.13
N ILE A 55 11.63 -14.11 4.39
CA ILE A 55 10.49 -13.27 4.79
C ILE A 55 10.52 -11.92 4.04
N VAL A 56 11.68 -11.25 4.01
CA VAL A 56 11.84 -9.97 3.30
C VAL A 56 11.58 -10.14 1.79
N ILE A 57 12.11 -11.18 1.15
CA ILE A 57 11.89 -11.43 -0.27
C ILE A 57 10.39 -11.64 -0.56
N GLY A 58 9.72 -12.47 0.24
CA GLY A 58 8.28 -12.70 0.09
C GLY A 58 7.45 -11.43 0.31
N TYR A 59 7.81 -10.64 1.32
CA TYR A 59 7.16 -9.36 1.61
C TYR A 59 7.35 -8.36 0.47
N LEU A 60 8.58 -8.22 -0.06
CA LEU A 60 8.86 -7.33 -1.19
C LEU A 60 8.11 -7.76 -2.46
N ALA A 61 8.02 -9.06 -2.74
CA ALA A 61 7.24 -9.57 -3.87
C ALA A 61 5.74 -9.18 -3.75
N PHE A 62 5.17 -9.33 -2.56
CA PHE A 62 3.81 -8.85 -2.27
C PHE A 62 3.69 -7.33 -2.46
N CYS A 63 4.65 -6.55 -1.94
CA CYS A 63 4.65 -5.10 -2.05
C CYS A 63 4.72 -4.63 -3.51
N VAL A 64 5.50 -5.28 -4.37
CA VAL A 64 5.55 -4.94 -5.80
C VAL A 64 4.19 -5.15 -6.48
N GLY A 65 3.53 -6.28 -6.22
CA GLY A 65 2.20 -6.56 -6.76
C GLY A 65 1.15 -5.56 -6.26
N ASN A 66 1.14 -5.31 -4.95
CA ASN A 66 0.21 -4.38 -4.33
C ASN A 66 0.46 -2.93 -4.79
N TYR A 67 1.72 -2.48 -4.87
CA TYR A 67 2.08 -1.17 -5.42
C TYR A 67 1.57 -0.98 -6.84
N THR A 68 1.78 -1.97 -7.70
CA THR A 68 1.34 -1.91 -9.10
C THR A 68 -0.17 -1.73 -9.16
N ALA A 69 -0.94 -2.60 -8.50
CA ALA A 69 -2.39 -2.51 -8.45
C ALA A 69 -2.88 -1.16 -7.89
N LEU A 70 -2.25 -0.69 -6.81
CA LEU A 70 -2.60 0.55 -6.13
C LEU A 70 -2.37 1.77 -7.03
N ILE A 71 -1.21 1.89 -7.67
CA ILE A 71 -0.86 3.03 -8.51
C ILE A 71 -1.73 3.10 -9.76
N TYR A 72 -2.00 1.97 -10.42
CA TYR A 72 -2.94 1.95 -11.55
C TYR A 72 -4.35 2.36 -11.12
N SER A 73 -4.81 1.83 -9.99
CA SER A 73 -6.13 2.15 -9.44
C SER A 73 -6.25 3.63 -9.04
N HIS A 74 -5.20 4.19 -8.48
CA HIS A 74 -5.15 5.59 -8.05
C HIS A 74 -5.03 6.56 -9.24
N LYS A 75 -4.29 6.19 -10.28
CA LYS A 75 -4.28 6.94 -11.56
C LYS A 75 -5.69 7.05 -12.14
N PHE A 76 -6.43 5.94 -12.17
CA PHE A 76 -7.81 5.95 -12.66
C PHE A 76 -8.73 6.80 -11.79
N LEU A 77 -8.56 6.76 -10.47
CA LEU A 77 -9.28 7.62 -9.53
C LEU A 77 -9.04 9.12 -9.80
N VAL A 78 -7.80 9.53 -10.10
CA VAL A 78 -7.47 10.91 -10.50
C VAL A 78 -8.17 11.31 -11.80
N VAL A 79 -8.20 10.42 -12.80
CA VAL A 79 -8.91 10.67 -14.05
C VAL A 79 -10.40 10.90 -13.79
N LEU A 80 -11.04 10.05 -12.99
CA LEU A 80 -12.46 10.20 -12.64
C LEU A 80 -12.74 11.50 -11.89
N ALA A 81 -11.87 11.89 -10.94
CA ALA A 81 -12.00 13.16 -10.22
C ALA A 81 -11.91 14.36 -11.17
N ASN A 82 -10.95 14.35 -12.10
CA ASN A 82 -10.81 15.42 -13.09
C ASN A 82 -12.04 15.51 -13.99
N ARG A 83 -12.54 14.38 -14.49
CA ARG A 83 -13.77 14.33 -15.32
C ARG A 83 -15.00 14.81 -14.57
N TYR A 84 -15.12 14.50 -13.28
CA TYR A 84 -16.18 15.02 -12.43
C TYR A 84 -16.04 16.54 -12.26
N ASN A 85 -14.84 17.02 -11.92
CA ASN A 85 -14.56 18.44 -11.68
C ASN A 85 -14.80 19.33 -12.90
N GLU A 86 -14.49 18.84 -14.11
CA GLU A 86 -14.80 19.50 -15.38
C GLU A 86 -16.29 19.82 -15.51
N LYS A 87 -17.16 18.88 -15.08
CA LYS A 87 -18.62 19.04 -15.16
C LYS A 87 -19.22 19.71 -13.92
N ALA A 88 -18.62 19.56 -12.74
CA ALA A 88 -19.14 20.07 -11.47
C ALA A 88 -19.25 21.60 -11.43
N CYS A 89 -18.36 22.29 -12.16
CA CYS A 89 -18.30 23.75 -12.22
C CYS A 89 -19.61 24.36 -12.75
N SER A 90 -20.26 23.75 -13.74
CA SER A 90 -21.52 24.24 -14.30
C SER A 90 -22.73 24.08 -13.36
N TYR A 91 -22.57 23.35 -12.26
CA TYR A 91 -23.65 23.04 -11.30
C TYR A 91 -23.34 23.54 -9.88
N ALA A 92 -22.29 24.34 -9.69
CA ALA A 92 -21.85 24.83 -8.37
C ALA A 92 -21.62 23.72 -7.31
N LEU A 93 -21.19 22.53 -7.76
CA LEU A 93 -20.89 21.39 -6.89
C LEU A 93 -19.44 21.43 -6.41
N ASN A 94 -19.18 20.81 -5.25
CA ASN A 94 -17.83 20.74 -4.67
C ASN A 94 -16.88 19.92 -5.54
N HIS A 95 -15.63 20.37 -5.64
CA HIS A 95 -14.59 19.64 -6.35
C HIS A 95 -14.10 18.43 -5.56
N LEU A 96 -13.87 17.32 -6.27
CA LEU A 96 -13.17 16.16 -5.75
C LEU A 96 -11.67 16.45 -5.75
N LYS A 97 -11.06 16.36 -4.56
CA LYS A 97 -9.63 16.49 -4.38
C LYS A 97 -9.01 15.12 -4.15
N VAL A 98 -8.15 14.69 -5.07
CA VAL A 98 -7.41 13.43 -4.98
C VAL A 98 -5.93 13.75 -4.81
N ILE A 99 -5.27 13.03 -3.90
CA ILE A 99 -3.82 13.14 -3.70
C ILE A 99 -3.11 12.74 -5.00
N THR A 100 -2.02 13.42 -5.36
CA THR A 100 -1.26 13.07 -6.56
C THR A 100 -0.66 11.67 -6.46
N VAL A 101 -0.58 10.99 -7.60
CA VAL A 101 -0.03 9.63 -7.70
C VAL A 101 1.41 9.59 -7.15
N GLU A 102 2.21 10.62 -7.43
CA GLU A 102 3.59 10.74 -6.94
C GLU A 102 3.69 10.74 -5.41
N ARG A 103 2.82 11.51 -4.73
CA ARG A 103 2.78 11.55 -3.26
C ARG A 103 2.40 10.20 -2.68
N VAL A 104 1.42 9.53 -3.30
CA VAL A 104 1.01 8.17 -2.92
C VAL A 104 2.16 7.19 -3.12
N SER A 105 2.87 7.27 -4.25
CA SER A 105 4.04 6.43 -4.55
C SER A 105 5.16 6.61 -3.53
N VAL A 106 5.54 7.85 -3.23
CA VAL A 106 6.60 8.16 -2.27
C VAL A 106 6.22 7.65 -0.88
N PHE A 107 4.99 7.93 -0.44
CA PHE A 107 4.49 7.44 0.85
C PHE A 107 4.55 5.91 0.93
N TYR A 108 4.07 5.21 -0.10
CA TYR A 108 4.12 3.75 -0.15
C TYR A 108 5.54 3.22 -0.01
N ILE A 109 6.49 3.74 -0.79
CA ILE A 109 7.89 3.31 -0.77
C ILE A 109 8.52 3.53 0.61
N LEU A 110 8.26 4.67 1.24
CA LEU A 110 8.76 4.96 2.59
C LEU A 110 8.23 3.96 3.62
N VAL A 111 6.95 3.58 3.54
CA VAL A 111 6.37 2.58 4.43
C VAL A 111 7.02 1.20 4.21
N VAL A 112 7.17 0.76 2.95
CA VAL A 112 7.83 -0.52 2.62
C VAL A 112 9.27 -0.57 3.13
N ILE A 113 10.04 0.51 2.95
CA ILE A 113 11.40 0.63 3.49
C ILE A 113 11.39 0.50 5.01
N THR A 114 10.48 1.20 5.69
CA THR A 114 10.35 1.17 7.16
C THR A 114 10.09 -0.25 7.65
N PHE A 115 9.14 -0.97 7.05
CA PHE A 115 8.84 -2.36 7.42
C PHE A 115 10.03 -3.29 7.13
N THR A 116 10.68 -3.15 5.99
CA THR A 116 11.83 -3.98 5.61
C THR A 116 13.01 -3.77 6.55
N LEU A 117 13.34 -2.51 6.87
CA LEU A 117 14.38 -2.18 7.85
C LEU A 117 14.04 -2.73 9.24
N THR A 118 12.78 -2.62 9.65
CA THR A 118 12.33 -3.16 10.94
C THR A 118 12.54 -4.68 11.01
N ILE A 119 12.14 -5.41 9.97
CA ILE A 119 12.33 -6.87 9.90
C ILE A 119 13.82 -7.22 10.00
N LEU A 120 14.68 -6.52 9.26
CA LEU A 120 16.13 -6.77 9.25
C LEU A 120 16.79 -6.43 10.59
N VAL A 121 16.47 -5.27 11.18
CA VAL A 121 17.04 -4.81 12.46
C VAL A 121 16.63 -5.73 13.60
N VAL A 122 15.35 -6.10 13.69
CA VAL A 122 14.85 -7.03 14.72
C VAL A 122 15.54 -8.39 14.57
N SER A 123 15.62 -8.90 13.35
CA SER A 123 16.25 -10.19 13.07
C SER A 123 17.74 -10.20 13.39
N TYR A 124 18.47 -9.14 13.00
CA TYR A 124 19.90 -9.00 13.28
C TYR A 124 20.19 -8.88 14.78
N SER A 125 19.39 -8.07 15.48
CA SER A 125 19.53 -7.87 16.93
C SER A 125 19.36 -9.19 17.69
N ARG A 126 18.42 -10.04 17.26
CA ARG A 126 18.20 -11.38 17.85
C ARG A 126 19.34 -12.35 17.59
N LEU A 127 19.85 -12.37 16.36
CA LEU A 127 20.99 -13.22 16.02
C LEU A 127 22.23 -12.83 16.84
N LYS A 128 22.48 -11.53 17.03
CA LYS A 128 23.60 -11.03 17.85
C LYS A 128 23.45 -11.40 19.32
N LEU A 129 22.26 -11.26 19.90
CA LEU A 129 21.99 -11.65 21.29
C LEU A 129 22.27 -13.13 21.51
N LYS A 130 21.80 -13.99 20.60
CA LYS A 130 22.00 -15.43 20.71
C LYS A 130 23.49 -15.84 20.65
N GLN A 131 24.29 -15.16 19.83
CA GLN A 131 25.74 -15.39 19.78
C GLN A 131 26.47 -14.97 21.06
N HIS A 132 25.93 -14.00 21.80
CA HIS A 132 26.50 -13.56 23.08
C HIS A 132 26.14 -14.51 24.23
N ASP A 133 24.97 -15.16 24.19
CA ASP A 133 24.57 -16.14 25.23
C ASP A 133 25.26 -17.51 25.08
N GLU A 134 25.80 -17.82 23.89
CA GLU A 134 26.49 -19.09 23.59
C GLU A 134 28.03 -19.03 23.73
N GLY A 135 28.62 -17.87 24.09
CA GLY A 135 30.06 -17.65 24.25
C GLY A 135 30.48 -17.38 25.69
#